data_AF-A0A2V1CYT9-F1
#
_entry.id   AF-A0A2V1CYT9-F1
#
_cell.length_a   1.000
_cell.length_b   1.000
_cell.length_c   1.000
_cell.angle_alpha   90.00
_cell.angle_beta   90.00
_cell.angle_gamma   90.00
#
_symmetry.space_group_name_H-M   'P 1'
#
loop_
_entity.id
_entity.type
_entity.pdbx_description
1 polymer ?
#
loop_
_entity_poly.entity_id
_entity_poly.type
_entity_poly.pdbx_seq_one_letter_code
_entity_poly.pdbx_strand_id
1 'polypeptide(L)'
;SAGLFPFNPDRLLRAMPEPLAQLNVPRANEVSSTSDNVLQTPTTPVSPKALTSLHHLINQDASALNEQSQQRLRKHVQKLANAAQISFAKCTLLQDQNQFLYKINSEANVRRSTRKVVLGKAKVMSFEDLEDARTNRRDENFHRCADRTTTASPTASAWAMRSSI
;
A
#
# COMPACT_ATOMS: atom_id res chain seq x y z
N SER A 1 -0.95 27.54 12.97
CA SER A 1 -1.73 27.28 11.74
C SER A 1 -1.02 27.96 10.58
N ALA A 2 -0.18 27.23 9.85
CA ALA A 2 0.50 27.78 8.68
C ALA A 2 -0.50 27.79 7.51
N GLY A 3 -0.82 29.00 7.02
CA GLY A 3 -1.77 29.20 5.94
C GLY A 3 -1.27 28.61 4.63
N LEU A 4 -1.98 27.62 4.11
CA LEU A 4 -1.82 27.12 2.76
C LEU A 4 -2.35 28.23 1.82
N PHE A 5 -1.45 28.92 1.13
CA PHE A 5 -1.86 29.92 0.15
C PHE A 5 -2.73 29.25 -0.92
N PRO A 6 -3.92 29.80 -1.24
CA PRO A 6 -4.76 29.25 -2.28
C PRO A 6 -4.06 29.34 -3.65
N PHE A 7 -4.23 28.29 -4.45
CA PHE A 7 -3.67 28.19 -5.79
C PHE A 7 -4.12 29.38 -6.66
N ASN A 8 -3.16 30.12 -7.22
CA ASN A 8 -3.40 31.27 -8.08
C ASN A 8 -2.84 31.00 -9.49
N PRO A 9 -3.71 30.72 -10.49
CA PRO A 9 -3.31 30.38 -11.85
C PRO A 9 -2.73 31.57 -12.63
N ASP A 10 -3.05 32.80 -12.26
CA ASP A 10 -2.61 34.01 -12.99
C ASP A 10 -1.10 34.23 -12.87
N ARG A 11 -0.47 33.77 -11.78
CA ARG A 11 0.99 33.82 -11.61
C ARG A 11 1.71 32.84 -12.54
N LEU A 12 1.10 31.71 -12.85
CA LEU A 12 1.68 30.70 -13.75
C LEU A 12 1.63 31.16 -15.20
N LEU A 13 0.51 31.74 -15.62
CA LEU A 13 0.34 32.23 -17.00
C LEU A 13 1.25 33.42 -17.30
N ARG A 14 1.49 34.30 -16.30
CA ARG A 14 2.38 35.46 -16.47
C ARG A 14 3.88 35.10 -16.52
N ALA A 15 4.25 33.91 -16.03
CA ALA A 15 5.63 33.42 -16.05
C ALA A 15 5.99 32.69 -17.34
N MET A 16 5.00 32.39 -18.19
CA MET A 16 5.24 31.81 -19.50
C MET A 16 5.64 32.93 -20.47
N PRO A 17 6.80 32.83 -21.15
CA PRO A 17 7.08 33.72 -22.28
C PRO A 17 5.95 33.60 -23.30
N GLU A 18 5.44 34.75 -23.73
CA GLU A 18 4.38 34.85 -24.71
C GLU A 18 4.80 34.10 -26.00
N PRO A 19 3.96 33.21 -26.56
CA PRO A 19 4.28 32.58 -27.82
C PRO A 19 4.38 33.66 -28.89
N LEU A 20 5.59 33.88 -29.41
CA LEU A 20 5.89 34.83 -30.47
C LEU A 20 4.89 34.67 -31.62
N ALA A 21 4.01 35.67 -31.75
CA ALA A 21 3.11 35.80 -32.86
C ALA A 21 3.93 35.88 -34.17
N GLN A 22 3.63 34.93 -35.06
CA GLN A 22 3.79 35.02 -36.51
C GLN A 22 5.17 35.48 -37.02
N LEU A 23 6.13 34.56 -37.04
CA LEU A 23 7.35 34.73 -37.85
C LEU A 23 7.03 34.40 -39.33
N ASN A 24 6.59 35.40 -40.10
CA ASN A 24 6.57 35.35 -41.55
C ASN A 24 8.02 35.40 -42.08
N VAL A 25 8.48 34.35 -42.78
CA VAL A 25 9.75 34.34 -43.51
C VAL A 25 9.51 33.94 -44.98
N PRO A 26 10.14 34.59 -45.97
CA PRO A 26 9.75 34.51 -47.38
C PRO A 26 10.22 33.23 -48.10
N ARG A 27 9.41 32.84 -49.10
CA ARG A 27 9.59 31.74 -50.05
C ARG A 27 10.84 31.93 -50.92
N ALA A 28 11.70 30.92 -51.00
CA ALA A 28 12.78 30.83 -52.00
C ALA A 28 13.01 29.38 -52.47
N ASN A 29 12.73 29.19 -53.75
CA ASN A 29 13.16 28.19 -54.74
C ASN A 29 13.03 26.68 -54.49
N GLU A 30 12.27 26.07 -55.41
CA GLU A 30 12.25 24.65 -55.75
C GLU A 30 13.67 24.08 -55.90
N VAL A 31 14.00 23.15 -55.00
CA VAL A 31 14.93 22.07 -55.32
C VAL A 31 14.18 20.78 -55.07
N SER A 32 13.87 20.10 -56.17
CA SER A 32 13.24 18.78 -56.18
C SER A 32 14.07 17.82 -55.32
N SER A 33 13.54 17.43 -54.17
CA SER A 33 14.10 16.32 -53.41
C SER A 33 13.08 15.71 -52.47
N THR A 34 13.10 14.38 -52.49
CA THR A 34 12.86 13.49 -51.35
C THR A 34 11.46 12.90 -51.26
N SER A 35 11.45 11.59 -51.45
CA SER A 35 10.37 10.66 -51.16
C SER A 35 9.58 11.04 -49.92
N ASP A 36 8.28 11.05 -50.13
CA ASP A 36 7.17 11.11 -49.20
C ASP A 36 7.24 9.96 -48.17
N ASN A 37 8.21 10.00 -47.25
CA ASN A 37 8.20 9.19 -46.05
C ASN A 37 7.50 10.00 -44.97
N VAL A 38 6.18 9.86 -44.92
CA VAL A 38 5.34 10.32 -43.82
C VAL A 38 6.02 9.91 -42.51
N LEU A 39 6.55 10.89 -41.78
CA LEU A 39 7.12 10.74 -40.45
C LEU A 39 6.01 10.21 -39.54
N GLN A 40 5.87 8.89 -39.46
CA GLN A 40 4.95 8.25 -38.52
C GLN A 40 5.48 8.55 -37.11
N THR A 41 4.86 9.53 -36.45
CA THR A 41 5.09 9.77 -35.03
C THR A 41 4.82 8.48 -34.28
N PRO A 42 5.81 7.92 -33.55
CA PRO A 42 5.64 6.65 -32.89
C PRO A 42 4.54 6.77 -31.84
N THR A 43 3.50 5.95 -32.01
CA THR A 43 2.39 5.82 -31.05
C THR A 43 2.95 5.49 -29.67
N THR A 44 2.47 6.18 -28.64
CA THR A 44 2.94 6.05 -27.27
C THR A 44 2.75 4.60 -26.79
N PRO A 45 3.82 3.87 -26.43
CA PRO A 45 3.70 2.46 -26.08
C PRO A 45 3.05 2.30 -24.70
N VAL A 46 1.90 1.62 -24.66
CA VAL A 46 1.10 1.39 -23.43
C VAL A 46 1.50 0.09 -22.72
N SER A 47 2.34 -0.74 -23.34
CA SER A 47 2.73 -2.06 -22.85
C SER A 47 4.25 -2.29 -22.90
N PRO A 48 4.83 -3.06 -21.97
CA PRO A 48 6.27 -3.38 -21.96
C PRO A 48 6.78 -4.02 -23.26
N LYS A 49 5.94 -4.86 -23.89
CA LYS A 49 6.25 -5.52 -25.17
C LYS A 49 6.30 -4.50 -26.33
N ALA A 50 5.37 -3.55 -26.34
CA ALA A 50 5.34 -2.47 -27.33
C ALA A 50 6.56 -1.54 -27.18
N LEU A 51 7.02 -1.31 -25.95
CA LEU A 51 8.23 -0.55 -25.69
C LEU A 51 9.48 -1.27 -26.23
N THR A 52 9.59 -2.59 -26.03
CA THR A 52 10.71 -3.38 -26.58
C THR A 52 10.71 -3.41 -28.11
N SER A 53 9.54 -3.49 -28.74
CA SER A 53 9.42 -3.36 -30.20
C SER A 53 9.84 -1.98 -30.71
N LEU A 54 9.37 -0.90 -30.08
CA LEU A 54 9.77 0.47 -30.43
C LEU A 54 11.27 0.68 -30.25
N HIS A 55 11.86 0.14 -29.19
CA HIS A 55 13.29 0.18 -28.94
C HIS A 55 14.09 -0.52 -30.05
N HIS A 56 13.63 -1.66 -30.57
CA HIS A 56 14.27 -2.34 -31.69
C HIS A 56 14.20 -1.50 -32.97
N LEU A 57 13.05 -0.87 -33.24
CA LEU A 57 12.83 -0.04 -34.42
C LEU A 57 13.75 1.20 -34.41
N ILE A 58 13.82 1.90 -33.27
CA ILE A 58 14.72 3.04 -33.08
C ILE A 58 16.18 2.62 -33.28
N ASN A 59 16.58 1.41 -32.88
CA ASN A 59 17.93 0.92 -33.10
C ASN A 59 18.23 0.59 -34.58
N GLN A 60 17.23 0.17 -35.35
CA GLN A 60 17.37 -0.02 -36.80
C GLN A 60 17.50 1.33 -37.51
N ASP A 61 16.65 2.31 -37.18
CA ASP A 61 16.73 3.67 -37.74
C ASP A 61 18.05 4.36 -37.34
N ALA A 62 18.51 4.12 -36.11
CA ALA A 62 19.82 4.56 -35.65
C ALA A 62 20.96 4.05 -36.51
N SER A 63 20.85 2.85 -37.07
CA SER A 63 21.93 2.22 -37.85
C SER A 63 22.17 2.86 -39.23
N ALA A 64 21.26 3.72 -39.69
CA ALA A 64 21.42 4.49 -40.93
C ALA A 64 22.22 5.80 -40.74
N LEU A 65 22.50 6.20 -39.49
CA LEU A 65 23.17 7.44 -39.15
C LEU A 65 24.69 7.25 -38.96
N ASN A 66 25.51 8.30 -39.03
CA ASN A 66 26.96 8.21 -38.80
C ASN A 66 27.29 7.55 -37.43
N GLU A 67 28.33 6.72 -37.34
CA GLU A 67 28.73 5.91 -36.17
C GLU A 67 28.65 6.64 -34.82
N GLN A 68 29.17 7.88 -34.77
CA GLN A 68 29.16 8.67 -33.54
C GLN A 68 27.74 9.07 -33.09
N SER A 69 26.86 9.37 -34.05
CA SER A 69 25.46 9.70 -33.77
C SER A 69 24.66 8.46 -33.36
N GLN A 70 24.95 7.28 -33.92
CA GLN A 70 24.36 6.01 -33.49
C GLN A 70 24.71 5.71 -32.03
N GLN A 71 25.97 5.87 -31.66
CA GLN A 71 26.43 5.57 -30.30
C GLN A 71 25.73 6.47 -29.27
N ARG A 72 25.54 7.75 -29.58
CA ARG A 72 24.80 8.69 -28.71
C ARG A 72 23.33 8.29 -28.58
N LEU A 73 22.70 7.93 -29.70
CA LEU A 73 21.31 7.48 -29.72
C LEU A 73 21.11 6.20 -28.90
N ARG A 74 21.95 5.17 -29.09
CA ARG A 74 21.92 3.94 -28.29
C ARG A 74 22.03 4.22 -26.79
N LYS A 75 22.91 5.15 -26.38
CA LYS A 75 23.03 5.57 -24.98
C LYS A 75 21.74 6.24 -24.46
N HIS A 76 21.12 7.11 -25.26
CA HIS A 76 19.86 7.78 -24.88
C HIS A 76 18.70 6.79 -24.75
N VAL A 77 18.60 5.87 -25.71
CA VAL A 77 17.59 4.81 -25.72
C VAL A 77 17.77 3.89 -24.52
N GLN A 78 19.00 3.48 -24.19
CA GLN A 78 19.28 2.69 -22.99
C GLN A 78 18.90 3.43 -21.71
N LYS A 79 19.23 4.73 -21.62
CA LYS A 79 18.83 5.57 -20.47
C LYS A 79 17.31 5.65 -20.33
N LEU A 80 16.60 5.83 -21.44
CA LEU A 80 15.14 5.85 -21.46
C LEU A 80 14.57 4.51 -21.02
N ALA A 81 15.07 3.39 -21.55
CA ALA A 81 14.65 2.05 -21.16
C ALA A 81 14.86 1.81 -19.65
N ASN A 82 16.03 2.17 -19.11
CA ASN A 82 16.33 2.06 -17.69
C ASN A 82 15.38 2.95 -16.84
N ALA A 83 15.13 4.19 -17.27
CA ALA A 83 14.20 5.09 -16.59
C ALA A 83 12.77 4.55 -16.60
N ALA A 84 12.32 4.01 -17.74
CA ALA A 84 11.02 3.37 -17.87
C ALA A 84 10.88 2.16 -16.93
N GLN A 85 11.88 1.27 -16.90
CA GLN A 85 11.90 0.12 -15.99
C GLN A 85 11.79 0.55 -14.52
N ILE A 86 12.59 1.52 -14.09
CA ILE A 86 12.54 2.06 -12.72
C ILE A 86 11.15 2.67 -12.43
N SER A 87 10.59 3.41 -13.38
CA SER A 87 9.27 4.02 -13.21
C SER A 87 8.17 2.96 -13.07
N PHE A 88 8.21 1.90 -13.87
CA PHE A 88 7.25 0.80 -13.78
C PHE A 88 7.40 0.03 -12.47
N ALA A 89 8.63 -0.28 -12.04
CA ALA A 89 8.89 -0.92 -10.76
C ALA A 89 8.37 -0.07 -9.58
N LYS A 90 8.54 1.25 -9.66
CA LYS A 90 7.98 2.18 -8.67
C LYS A 90 6.45 2.16 -8.68
N CYS A 91 5.82 2.17 -9.86
CA CYS A 91 4.38 2.10 -9.99
C CYS A 91 3.80 0.81 -9.41
N THR A 92 4.42 -0.35 -9.67
CA THR A 92 3.96 -1.63 -9.12
C THR A 92 4.06 -1.65 -7.59
N LEU A 93 5.17 -1.18 -7.03
CA LEU A 93 5.34 -1.10 -5.57
C LEU A 93 4.29 -0.18 -4.91
N LEU A 94 4.00 0.97 -5.53
CA LEU A 94 2.98 1.89 -5.03
C LEU A 94 1.57 1.29 -5.13
N GLN A 95 1.29 0.56 -6.21
CA GLN A 95 0.02 -0.14 -6.37
C GLN A 95 -0.17 -1.22 -5.29
N ASP A 96 0.86 -2.04 -5.05
CA ASP A 96 0.83 -3.08 -4.01
C ASP A 96 0.64 -2.48 -2.62
N GLN A 97 1.38 -1.40 -2.30
CA GLN A 97 1.26 -0.71 -1.02
C GLN A 97 -0.15 -0.12 -0.84
N ASN A 98 -0.70 0.53 -1.88
CA ASN A 98 -2.05 1.07 -1.83
C ASN A 98 -3.10 -0.03 -1.67
N GLN A 99 -2.95 -1.16 -2.35
CA GLN A 99 -3.86 -2.29 -2.21
C GLN A 99 -3.80 -2.88 -0.79
N PHE A 100 -2.60 -3.00 -0.21
CA PHE A 100 -2.42 -3.46 1.16
C PHE A 100 -3.09 -2.51 2.17
N LEU A 101 -2.86 -1.20 2.03
CA LEU A 101 -3.49 -0.19 2.89
C LEU A 101 -5.01 -0.19 2.75
N TYR A 102 -5.52 -0.37 1.53
CA TYR A 102 -6.95 -0.49 1.28
C TYR A 102 -7.56 -1.70 2.01
N LYS A 103 -6.90 -2.86 1.99
CA LYS A 103 -7.34 -4.06 2.73
C LYS A 103 -7.39 -3.81 4.24
N ILE A 104 -6.33 -3.22 4.81
CA ILE A 104 -6.30 -2.91 6.25
C ILE A 104 -7.38 -1.90 6.62
N ASN A 105 -7.52 -0.82 5.84
CA ASN A 105 -8.49 0.23 6.14
C ASN A 105 -9.92 -0.27 6.01
N SER A 106 -10.23 -1.07 4.98
CA SER A 106 -11.55 -1.68 4.84
C SER A 106 -11.86 -2.61 6.00
N GLU A 107 -10.90 -3.44 6.45
CA GLU A 107 -11.07 -4.27 7.64
C GLU A 107 -11.26 -3.44 8.92
N ALA A 108 -10.46 -2.40 9.13
CA ALA A 108 -10.59 -1.51 10.28
C ALA A 108 -11.95 -0.79 10.30
N ASN A 109 -12.44 -0.38 9.13
CA ASN A 109 -13.78 0.19 8.97
C ASN A 109 -14.87 -0.85 9.27
N VAL A 110 -14.71 -2.11 8.86
CA VAL A 110 -15.60 -3.20 9.26
C VAL A 110 -15.59 -3.35 10.78
N ARG A 111 -14.42 -3.42 11.43
CA ARG A 111 -14.34 -3.52 12.91
C ARG A 111 -15.01 -2.36 13.64
N ARG A 112 -14.94 -1.14 13.09
CA ARG A 112 -15.59 0.05 13.66
C ARG A 112 -17.10 0.08 13.42
N SER A 113 -17.54 -0.35 12.24
CA SER A 113 -18.95 -0.31 11.83
C SER A 113 -19.75 -1.51 12.33
N THR A 114 -19.10 -2.66 12.55
CA THR A 114 -19.69 -3.80 13.25
C THR A 114 -20.15 -3.31 14.62
N ARG A 115 -21.47 -3.28 14.77
CA ARG A 115 -22.15 -2.75 15.94
C ARG A 115 -21.51 -3.34 17.20
N LYS A 116 -21.03 -2.47 18.10
CA LYS A 116 -20.43 -2.88 19.37
C LYS A 116 -21.41 -3.83 20.06
N VAL A 117 -21.04 -5.11 20.16
CA VAL A 117 -21.79 -6.07 20.95
C VAL A 117 -21.65 -5.61 22.39
N VAL A 118 -22.76 -5.18 22.99
CA VAL A 118 -22.78 -4.85 24.42
C VAL A 118 -22.57 -6.17 25.16
N LEU A 119 -21.36 -6.41 25.66
CA LEU A 119 -20.99 -7.60 26.43
C LEU A 119 -21.76 -7.74 27.76
N GLY A 120 -22.57 -6.74 28.10
CA GLY A 120 -23.40 -6.66 29.29
C GLY A 120 -23.43 -5.24 29.85
N LYS A 121 -24.29 -4.99 30.84
CA LYS A 121 -24.22 -3.78 31.66
C LYS A 121 -23.10 -3.98 32.68
N ALA A 122 -22.02 -3.21 32.56
CA ALA A 122 -20.95 -3.22 33.55
C ALA A 122 -21.41 -2.48 34.81
N LYS A 123 -21.42 -3.16 35.96
CA LYS A 123 -21.53 -2.52 37.29
C LYS A 123 -20.13 -2.05 37.68
N VAL A 124 -19.95 -0.76 37.97
CA VAL A 124 -18.74 -0.24 38.62
C VAL A 124 -18.77 -0.76 40.05
N MET A 125 -17.92 -1.74 40.36
CA MET A 125 -17.83 -2.26 41.72
C MET A 125 -17.17 -1.22 42.63
N SER A 126 -17.82 -0.90 43.74
CA SER A 126 -17.21 -0.08 44.80
C SER A 126 -16.18 -0.89 45.58
N PHE A 127 -15.45 -0.23 46.48
CA PHE A 127 -14.50 -0.93 47.34
C PHE A 127 -15.21 -1.99 48.21
N GLU A 128 -16.42 -1.67 48.69
CA GLU A 128 -17.27 -2.58 49.46
C GLU A 128 -17.67 -3.82 48.64
N ASP A 129 -18.08 -3.63 47.38
CA ASP A 129 -18.40 -4.74 46.48
C ASP A 129 -17.19 -5.71 46.29
N LEU A 130 -15.96 -5.18 46.29
CA LEU A 130 -14.74 -5.97 46.18
C LEU A 130 -14.40 -6.72 47.48
N GLU A 131 -14.67 -6.10 48.64
CA GLU A 131 -14.51 -6.76 49.93
C GLU A 131 -15.52 -7.89 50.10
N ASP A 132 -16.79 -7.66 49.77
CA ASP A 132 -17.85 -8.67 49.80
C ASP A 132 -17.54 -9.85 48.86
N ALA A 133 -16.99 -9.58 47.67
CA ALA A 133 -16.58 -10.63 46.75
C ALA A 133 -15.36 -11.43 47.26
N ARG A 134 -14.53 -10.84 48.13
CA ARG A 134 -13.38 -11.52 48.74
C ARG A 134 -13.79 -12.37 49.95
N THR A 135 -14.71 -11.88 50.77
CA THR A 135 -15.29 -12.63 51.90
C THR A 135 -16.08 -13.83 51.37
N ASN A 136 -17.00 -13.63 50.43
CA ASN A 136 -17.77 -14.71 49.81
C ASN A 136 -16.86 -15.79 49.20
N ARG A 137 -15.76 -15.42 48.53
CA ARG A 137 -14.80 -16.41 48.01
C ARG A 137 -14.06 -17.18 49.11
N ARG A 138 -13.76 -16.53 50.23
CA ARG A 138 -13.16 -17.24 51.38
C ARG A 138 -14.17 -18.22 51.94
N ASP A 139 -15.41 -17.80 52.14
CA ASP A 139 -16.47 -18.63 52.71
C ASP A 139 -16.79 -19.81 51.78
N GLU A 140 -16.93 -19.58 50.47
CA GLU A 140 -17.07 -20.66 49.48
C GLU A 140 -15.87 -21.60 49.45
N ASN A 141 -14.64 -21.10 49.62
CA ASN A 141 -13.46 -21.95 49.67
C ASN A 141 -13.37 -22.75 50.97
N PHE A 142 -13.82 -22.18 52.09
CA PHE A 142 -13.97 -22.88 53.37
C PHE A 142 -15.03 -23.98 53.27
N HIS A 143 -16.22 -23.68 52.73
CA HIS A 143 -17.25 -24.67 52.47
C HIS A 143 -16.78 -25.77 51.51
N ARG A 144 -16.11 -25.40 50.41
CA ARG A 144 -15.53 -26.35 49.45
C ARG A 144 -14.39 -27.20 50.04
N CYS A 145 -13.64 -26.68 51.01
CA CYS A 145 -12.64 -27.46 51.74
C CYS A 145 -13.29 -28.40 52.77
N ALA A 146 -14.36 -27.96 53.44
CA ALA A 146 -15.11 -28.77 54.40
C ALA A 146 -15.84 -29.95 53.72
N ASP A 147 -16.46 -29.74 52.55
CA ASP A 147 -17.09 -30.83 51.78
C ASP A 147 -16.08 -31.88 51.32
N ARG A 148 -14.88 -31.45 50.90
CA ARG A 148 -13.79 -32.37 50.54
C ARG A 148 -13.32 -33.21 51.72
N THR A 149 -13.29 -32.66 52.94
CA THR A 149 -12.91 -33.42 54.15
C THR A 149 -13.99 -34.39 54.62
N THR A 150 -15.26 -34.10 54.39
CA THR A 150 -16.38 -34.99 54.76
C THR A 150 -16.52 -36.18 53.80
N THR A 151 -16.26 -35.98 52.50
CA THR A 151 -16.27 -37.09 51.53
C THR A 151 -15.04 -37.99 51.58
N ALA A 152 -13.94 -37.56 52.22
CA ALA A 152 -12.69 -38.31 52.30
C ALA A 152 -12.56 -39.22 53.54
N SER A 153 -13.57 -39.28 54.42
CA SER A 153 -13.47 -39.89 55.74
C SER A 153 -14.51 -40.98 56.09
N PRO A 154 -14.78 -41.97 55.21
CA PRO A 154 -15.17 -43.30 55.70
C PRO A 154 -14.19 -44.40 55.30
N THR A 155 -13.33 -44.20 54.30
CA THR A 155 -12.52 -45.29 53.74
C THR A 155 -11.23 -45.55 54.52
N ALA A 156 -10.62 -44.55 55.16
CA ALA A 156 -9.37 -44.73 55.90
C ALA A 156 -9.54 -45.57 57.19
N SER A 157 -10.71 -45.51 57.83
CA SER A 157 -11.05 -46.32 59.01
C SER A 157 -11.34 -47.79 58.68
N ALA A 158 -11.74 -48.10 57.43
CA ALA A 158 -12.01 -49.47 56.99
C ALA A 158 -10.74 -50.33 56.78
N TRP A 159 -9.59 -49.70 56.47
CA TRP A 159 -8.32 -50.40 56.32
C TRP A 159 -7.64 -50.67 57.67
N ALA A 160 -7.89 -49.84 58.69
CA ALA A 160 -7.34 -50.02 60.03
C ALA A 160 -7.95 -51.21 60.79
N MET A 161 -9.23 -51.54 60.56
CA MET A 161 -9.89 -52.70 61.21
C MET A 161 -9.53 -54.06 60.57
N ARG A 162 -8.97 -54.08 59.35
CA ARG A 162 -8.64 -55.33 58.64
C ARG A 162 -7.26 -55.90 58.96
N SER A 163 -6.43 -55.18 59.71
CA SER A 163 -5.04 -55.57 60.03
C SER A 163 -4.84 -56.05 61.48
N SER A 164 -5.92 -56.34 62.22
CA SER A 164 -5.86 -56.81 63.62
C SER A 164 -6.53 -58.17 63.86
N ILE A 165 -6.55 -59.05 62.87
CA ILE A 165 -6.88 -60.48 63.04
C ILE A 165 -5.68 -61.30 62.61
#